data_AF-A0A7J4NKY8-F1
#
_entry.id   AF-A0A7J4NKY8-F1
#
_cell.length_a   1.000
_cell.length_b   1.000
_cell.length_c   1.000
_cell.angle_alpha   90.00
_cell.angle_beta   90.00
_cell.angle_gamma   90.00
#
_symmetry.space_group_name_H-M   'P 1'
#
loop_
_entity.id
_entity.type
_entity.pdbx_description
1 polymer ?
#
loop_
_entity_poly.entity_id
_entity_poly.type
_entity_poly.pdbx_seq_one_letter_code
_entity_poly.pdbx_strand_id
1 'polypeptide(L)'
;KSLILGQAGETDDAVTVDVKRQIRWPTSLNGKCGMQVTTFPLERLHPDGSNSFDALNEALPHYDNNTRELQITVDRCVLRINGEEIEYSQGDTLLADANMDTFLTLKGWATPV
;
A
#
# COMPACT_ATOMS: atom_id res chain seq x y z
N LYS A 1 -33.19 19.76 20.97
CA LYS A 1 -31.81 19.46 21.42
C LYS A 1 -31.23 18.44 20.43
N SER A 2 -30.54 18.88 19.39
CA SER A 2 -29.87 17.98 18.44
C SER A 2 -28.54 17.53 19.05
N LEU A 3 -28.43 16.24 19.34
CA LEU A 3 -27.18 15.64 19.75
C LEU A 3 -26.32 15.50 18.48
N ILE A 4 -25.33 16.39 18.31
CA ILE A 4 -24.25 16.13 17.36
C ILE A 4 -23.29 15.23 18.12
N LEU A 5 -23.42 13.91 17.91
CA LEU A 5 -22.37 12.97 18.27
C LEU A 5 -21.18 13.35 17.39
N GLY A 6 -20.14 13.94 17.99
CA GLY A 6 -18.90 14.27 17.31
C GLY A 6 -18.40 13.05 16.55
N GLN A 7 -17.84 13.26 15.36
CA GLN A 7 -17.23 12.25 14.50
C GLN A 7 -16.54 11.17 15.33
N ALA A 8 -17.22 10.04 15.54
CA ALA A 8 -16.53 8.84 15.96
C ALA A 8 -15.48 8.56 14.87
N GLY A 9 -14.23 8.31 15.27
CA GLY A 9 -13.20 7.92 14.30
C GLY A 9 -13.75 6.79 13.44
N GLU A 10 -13.50 6.86 12.13
CA GLU A 10 -13.91 5.83 11.17
C GLU A 10 -13.26 4.49 11.59
N THR A 11 -13.97 3.74 12.41
CA THR A 11 -13.53 2.48 12.98
C THR A 11 -14.46 1.39 12.46
N ASP A 12 -13.89 0.21 12.20
CA ASP A 12 -14.66 -0.95 11.76
C ASP A 12 -15.15 -1.70 13.00
N ASP A 13 -16.40 -1.45 13.41
CA ASP A 13 -17.00 -2.05 14.62
C ASP A 13 -16.95 -3.57 14.61
N ALA A 14 -17.05 -4.21 13.44
CA ALA A 14 -17.01 -5.67 13.33
C ALA A 14 -15.63 -6.25 13.71
N VAL A 15 -14.56 -5.45 13.58
CA VAL A 15 -13.22 -5.81 14.08
C VAL A 15 -13.16 -5.70 15.60
N THR A 16 -13.78 -4.66 16.17
CA THR A 16 -13.69 -4.32 17.61
C THR A 16 -14.48 -5.26 18.51
N VAL A 17 -15.67 -5.71 18.07
CA VAL A 17 -16.53 -6.59 18.89
C VAL A 17 -16.11 -8.06 18.89
N ASP A 18 -15.27 -8.48 17.93
CA ASP A 18 -14.87 -9.87 17.75
C ASP A 18 -13.69 -10.24 18.66
N VAL A 19 -13.98 -11.01 19.72
CA VAL A 19 -13.00 -11.50 20.69
C VAL A 19 -12.02 -12.53 20.13
N LYS A 20 -12.26 -13.08 18.92
CA LYS A 20 -11.41 -14.06 18.25
C LYS A 20 -10.86 -13.54 16.92
N ARG A 21 -10.83 -12.22 16.75
CA ARG A 21 -10.37 -11.60 15.52
C ARG A 21 -8.96 -12.06 15.16
N GLN A 22 -8.77 -12.44 13.90
CA GLN A 22 -7.45 -12.72 13.35
C GLN A 22 -6.73 -11.41 13.04
N ILE A 23 -5.53 -11.25 13.58
CA ILE A 23 -4.68 -10.10 13.37
C ILE A 23 -3.59 -10.47 12.36
N ARG A 24 -3.34 -9.59 11.38
CA ARG A 24 -2.22 -9.79 10.46
C ARG A 24 -0.92 -9.79 11.25
N TRP A 25 -0.07 -10.79 11.00
CA TRP A 25 1.18 -10.94 11.72
C TRP A 25 2.11 -9.76 11.40
N PRO A 26 2.66 -9.05 12.41
CA PRO A 26 3.67 -8.02 12.19
C PRO A 26 4.85 -8.62 11.42
N THR A 27 5.41 -7.87 10.47
CA THR A 27 6.46 -8.26 9.51
C THR A 27 6.03 -9.22 8.38
N SER A 28 4.79 -9.71 8.36
CA SER A 28 4.27 -10.49 7.22
C SER A 28 4.02 -9.64 5.98
N LEU A 29 3.79 -10.28 4.83
CA LEU A 29 3.43 -9.60 3.57
C LEU A 29 1.91 -9.58 3.38
N ASN A 30 1.39 -8.44 2.93
CA ASN A 30 -0.02 -8.29 2.59
C ASN A 30 -0.28 -8.81 1.17
N GLY A 31 -1.03 -9.91 1.04
CA GLY A 31 -1.29 -10.56 -0.27
C GLY A 31 -2.04 -9.73 -1.32
N LYS A 32 -2.54 -8.53 -1.02
CA LYS A 32 -3.18 -7.63 -2.01
C LYS A 32 -2.27 -6.56 -2.58
N CYS A 33 -1.14 -6.29 -1.95
CA CYS A 33 -0.22 -5.24 -2.39
C CYS A 33 1.26 -5.62 -2.30
N GLY A 34 1.60 -6.76 -1.68
CA GLY A 34 2.99 -7.17 -1.50
C GLY A 34 3.76 -6.25 -0.54
N MET A 35 3.10 -5.38 0.21
CA MET A 35 3.76 -4.54 1.20
C MET A 35 3.88 -5.26 2.53
N GLN A 36 4.90 -4.91 3.29
CA GLN A 36 5.13 -5.47 4.61
C GLN A 36 4.15 -4.85 5.63
N VAL A 37 3.60 -5.70 6.50
CA VAL A 37 2.86 -5.28 7.69
C VAL A 37 3.88 -4.75 8.69
N THR A 38 4.06 -3.44 8.75
CA THR A 38 5.05 -2.79 9.61
C THR A 38 4.42 -2.18 10.87
N THR A 39 5.23 -2.05 11.92
CA THR A 39 4.81 -1.34 13.13
C THR A 39 4.75 0.15 12.84
N PHE A 40 3.63 0.78 13.20
CA PHE A 40 3.45 2.21 13.01
C PHE A 40 3.91 2.99 14.25
N PRO A 41 4.91 3.90 14.13
CA PRO A 41 5.35 4.75 15.22
C PRO A 41 4.31 5.85 15.53
N LEU A 42 3.75 5.83 16.74
CA LEU A 42 2.65 6.74 17.13
C LEU A 42 3.06 8.22 17.08
N GLU A 43 4.33 8.52 17.37
CA GLU A 43 4.89 9.86 17.29
C GLU A 43 4.91 10.44 15.86
N ARG A 44 4.73 9.59 14.82
CA ARG A 44 4.68 9.97 13.39
C ARG A 44 3.27 9.85 12.79
N LEU A 45 2.25 9.80 13.64
CA LEU A 45 0.84 9.65 13.25
C LEU A 45 0.30 10.86 12.48
N HIS A 46 0.77 12.06 12.81
CA HIS A 46 0.27 13.28 12.19
C HIS A 46 0.80 13.39 10.75
N PRO A 47 -0.08 13.45 9.73
CA PRO A 47 0.35 13.50 8.33
C PRO A 47 1.12 14.77 8.01
N ASP A 48 0.75 15.89 8.64
CA ASP A 48 1.40 17.20 8.48
C ASP A 48 2.65 17.37 9.37
N GLY A 49 3.04 16.31 10.09
CA GLY A 49 4.26 16.29 10.89
C GLY A 49 5.50 16.37 10.01
N SER A 50 6.58 16.97 10.52
CA SER A 50 7.86 17.08 9.80
C SER A 50 8.52 15.73 9.49
N ASN A 51 8.09 14.65 10.15
CA ASN A 51 8.55 13.29 9.96
C ASN A 51 7.35 12.32 9.98
N SER A 52 6.34 12.56 9.16
CA SER A 52 5.19 11.65 9.04
C SER A 52 5.61 10.29 8.47
N PHE A 53 4.86 9.24 8.79
CA PHE A 53 5.11 7.89 8.27
C PHE A 53 4.63 7.78 6.82
N ASP A 54 5.51 7.35 5.91
CA ASP A 54 5.19 7.11 4.51
C ASP A 54 5.26 5.63 4.16
N ALA A 55 4.09 4.98 4.15
CA ALA A 55 3.98 3.56 3.86
C ALA A 55 4.56 3.19 2.48
N LEU A 56 4.47 4.08 1.47
CA LEU A 56 4.94 3.79 0.10
C LEU A 56 6.47 3.83 -0.02
N ASN A 57 7.17 4.24 1.03
CA ASN A 57 8.62 4.19 1.17
C ASN A 57 9.08 3.23 2.27
N GLU A 58 8.35 3.16 3.38
CA GLU A 58 8.81 2.49 4.61
C GLU A 58 8.22 1.09 4.82
N ALA A 59 7.13 0.75 4.12
CA ALA A 59 6.52 -0.59 4.17
C ALA A 59 6.91 -1.47 2.98
N LEU A 60 7.98 -1.10 2.27
CA LEU A 60 8.53 -1.88 1.17
C LEU A 60 9.42 -2.99 1.72
N PRO A 61 9.10 -4.27 1.47
CA PRO A 61 10.01 -5.35 1.80
C PRO A 61 11.20 -5.36 0.83
N HIS A 62 12.21 -6.14 1.16
CA HIS A 62 13.23 -6.54 0.20
C HIS A 62 12.89 -7.93 -0.34
N TYR A 63 12.56 -8.01 -1.64
CA TYR A 63 12.31 -9.27 -2.33
C TYR A 63 13.60 -9.86 -2.90
N ASP A 64 14.02 -9.33 -4.06
CA ASP A 64 15.27 -9.61 -4.72
C ASP A 64 15.72 -8.35 -5.51
N ASN A 65 16.82 -8.46 -6.24
CA ASN A 65 17.34 -7.38 -7.09
C ASN A 65 17.02 -7.60 -8.57
N ASN A 66 16.06 -8.47 -8.89
CA ASN A 66 15.67 -8.71 -10.27
C ASN A 66 14.76 -7.59 -10.76
N THR A 67 14.77 -7.40 -12.07
CA THR A 67 13.83 -6.52 -12.76
C THR A 67 13.02 -7.34 -13.75
N ARG A 68 11.79 -6.88 -14.01
CA ARG A 68 10.86 -7.54 -14.92
C ARG A 68 10.15 -6.51 -15.79
N GLU A 69 10.02 -6.82 -17.07
CA GLU A 69 9.22 -6.00 -17.98
C GLU A 69 7.73 -6.32 -17.79
N LEU A 70 6.94 -5.27 -17.56
CA LEU A 70 5.51 -5.33 -17.37
C LEU A 70 4.81 -4.43 -18.39
N GLN A 71 3.59 -4.78 -18.76
CA GLN A 71 2.69 -3.95 -19.54
C GLN A 71 1.50 -3.50 -18.70
N ILE A 72 1.19 -2.21 -18.73
CA ILE A 72 0.05 -1.62 -18.03
C ILE A 72 -1.26 -2.04 -18.70
N THR A 73 -2.21 -2.53 -17.88
CA THR A 73 -3.49 -3.06 -18.36
C THR A 73 -4.68 -2.12 -18.14
N VAL A 74 -4.51 -1.11 -17.27
CA VAL A 74 -5.56 -0.14 -16.91
C VAL A 74 -5.42 1.16 -17.70
N ASP A 75 -6.54 1.84 -17.95
CA ASP A 75 -6.59 3.08 -18.76
C ASP A 75 -5.64 4.18 -18.27
N ARG A 76 -5.58 4.38 -16.96
CA ARG A 76 -4.74 5.37 -16.28
C ARG A 76 -4.13 4.76 -15.03
N CYS A 77 -2.80 4.77 -14.95
CA CYS A 77 -2.05 4.26 -13.83
C CYS A 77 -1.17 5.37 -13.25
N VAL A 78 -1.55 5.93 -12.10
CA VAL A 78 -0.70 6.84 -11.32
C VAL A 78 -0.08 6.06 -10.18
N LEU A 79 1.23 5.95 -10.19
CA LEU A 79 1.98 5.09 -9.28
C LEU A 79 2.99 5.91 -8.50
N ARG A 80 2.94 5.77 -7.17
CA ARG A 80 3.99 6.27 -6.27
C ARG A 80 4.52 5.13 -5.41
N ILE A 81 5.79 4.78 -5.58
CA ILE A 81 6.44 3.75 -4.76
C ILE A 81 7.94 4.04 -4.70
N ASN A 82 8.57 3.82 -3.55
CA ASN A 82 10.01 4.06 -3.36
C ASN A 82 10.46 5.49 -3.73
N GLY A 83 9.58 6.47 -3.51
CA GLY A 83 9.84 7.89 -3.77
C GLY A 83 9.71 8.30 -5.24
N GLU A 84 9.46 7.35 -6.14
CA GLU A 84 9.21 7.62 -7.56
C GLU A 84 7.71 7.78 -7.78
N GLU A 85 7.31 8.87 -8.44
CA GLU A 85 5.94 9.11 -8.86
C GLU A 85 5.89 9.19 -10.39
N ILE A 86 5.17 8.25 -11.00
CA ILE A 86 5.12 8.09 -12.45
C ILE A 86 3.68 7.82 -12.87
N GLU A 87 3.29 8.40 -14.01
CA GLU A 87 2.01 8.18 -14.65
C GLU A 87 2.19 7.39 -15.95
N TYR A 88 1.40 6.33 -16.10
CA TYR A 88 1.34 5.47 -17.28
C TYR A 88 -0.08 5.40 -17.82
N SER A 89 -0.19 5.06 -19.10
CA SER A 89 -1.42 4.75 -19.82
C SER A 89 -1.49 3.28 -20.19
N GLN A 90 -2.68 2.80 -20.56
CA GLN A 90 -2.87 1.43 -21.02
C GLN A 90 -1.95 1.10 -22.20
N GLY A 91 -1.27 -0.04 -22.12
CA GLY A 91 -0.37 -0.53 -23.15
C GLY A 91 1.08 -0.08 -22.99
N ASP A 92 1.37 0.90 -22.13
CA ASP A 92 2.73 1.30 -21.78
C ASP A 92 3.48 0.13 -21.15
N THR A 93 4.80 0.06 -21.41
CA THR A 93 5.68 -0.91 -20.75
C THR A 93 6.61 -0.21 -19.77
N LEU A 94 6.97 -0.92 -18.70
CA LEU A 94 7.96 -0.48 -17.72
C LEU A 94 8.87 -1.63 -17.33
N LEU A 95 10.13 -1.30 -17.04
CA LEU A 95 11.05 -2.20 -16.36
C LEU A 95 10.90 -1.98 -14.85
N ALA A 96 10.16 -2.87 -14.20
CA ALA A 96 9.84 -2.78 -12.78
C ALA A 96 10.88 -3.52 -11.93
N ASP A 97 11.24 -2.96 -10.78
CA ASP A 97 11.90 -3.72 -9.72
C ASP A 97 10.93 -4.71 -9.05
N ALA A 98 11.44 -5.59 -8.18
CA ALA A 98 10.62 -6.61 -7.54
C ALA A 98 9.45 -6.05 -6.69
N ASN A 99 9.60 -4.85 -6.09
CA ASN A 99 8.55 -4.22 -5.29
C ASN A 99 7.43 -3.69 -6.19
N MET A 100 7.81 -3.00 -7.25
CA MET A 100 6.93 -2.44 -8.26
C MET A 100 6.18 -3.55 -9.02
N ASP A 101 6.88 -4.62 -9.42
CA ASP A 101 6.28 -5.81 -10.05
C ASP A 101 5.24 -6.44 -9.14
N THR A 102 5.63 -6.78 -7.92
CA THR A 102 4.71 -7.42 -6.98
C THR A 102 3.49 -6.55 -6.71
N PHE A 103 3.68 -5.24 -6.52
CA PHE A 103 2.57 -4.32 -6.26
C PHE A 103 1.61 -4.22 -7.45
N LEU A 104 2.12 -3.95 -8.66
CA LEU A 104 1.30 -3.79 -9.86
C LEU A 104 0.60 -5.08 -10.28
N THR A 105 1.31 -6.21 -10.19
CA THR A 105 0.77 -7.54 -10.50
C THR A 105 -0.34 -7.92 -9.51
N LEU A 106 -0.15 -7.73 -8.19
CA LEU A 106 -1.18 -8.05 -7.19
C LEU A 106 -2.40 -7.12 -7.25
N LYS A 107 -2.19 -5.87 -7.67
CA LYS A 107 -3.29 -4.93 -7.95
C LYS A 107 -4.03 -5.24 -9.25
N GLY A 108 -3.45 -6.05 -10.13
CA GLY A 108 -3.98 -6.34 -11.46
C GLY A 108 -3.88 -5.14 -12.40
N TRP A 109 -2.92 -4.23 -12.18
CA TRP A 109 -2.75 -3.01 -12.97
C TRP A 109 -1.71 -3.18 -14.09
N ALA A 110 -0.88 -4.21 -13.99
CA ALA A 110 0.07 -4.59 -15.01
C ALA A 110 0.17 -6.12 -15.09
N THR A 111 0.64 -6.60 -16.23
CA THR A 111 0.96 -8.02 -16.43
C THR A 111 2.36 -8.18 -17.00
N PRO A 112 3.09 -9.24 -16.65
CA PRO A 112 4.34 -9.58 -17.29
C PRO A 112 4.22 -9.71 -18.80
N VAL A 113 5.23 -9.21 -19.52
CA VAL A 113 5.41 -9.41 -20.96
C VAL A 113 6.06 -10.77 -21.22
#